data_AF-A0A367YX78-F1
#
_entry.id   AF-A0A367YX78-F1
#
_cell.length_a   1.000
_cell.length_b   1.000
_cell.length_c   1.000
_cell.angle_alpha   90.00
_cell.angle_beta   90.00
_cell.angle_gamma   90.00
#
_symmetry.space_group_name_H-M   'P 1'
#
loop_
_entity.id
_entity.type
_entity.pdbx_description
1 polymer ?
#
loop_
_entity_poly.entity_id
_entity_poly.type
_entity_poly.pdbx_seq_one_letter_code
_entity_poly.pdbx_strand_id
1 'polypeptide(L)'
;MPIYHPAFDGPPPFVPILGGLMFLLFTILFVGTLLFLAKRGRLAGPPSFFRPPEFEARTILANRYAGGDISTDEFLERAATLNWTPGVDDPRLQDRKKR
;
A
#
# COMPACT_ATOMS: atom_id res chain seq x y z
N MET A 1 5.91 59.91 -35.68
CA MET A 1 4.69 59.60 -34.91
C MET A 1 4.78 58.14 -34.48
N PRO A 2 4.83 57.81 -33.18
CA PRO A 2 4.87 56.41 -32.75
C PRO A 2 3.47 55.77 -32.87
N ILE A 3 3.41 54.61 -33.50
CA ILE A 3 2.19 53.80 -33.66
C ILE A 3 2.03 52.97 -32.39
N TYR A 4 0.99 53.26 -31.60
CA TYR A 4 0.59 52.40 -30.50
C TYR A 4 -0.07 51.15 -31.08
N HIS A 5 0.61 50.02 -31.02
CA HIS A 5 -0.05 48.73 -31.15
C HIS A 5 -0.67 48.36 -29.80
N PRO A 6 -1.99 48.10 -29.70
CA PRO A 6 -2.56 47.53 -28.49
C PRO A 6 -2.03 46.10 -28.36
N ALA A 7 -0.98 45.93 -27.55
CA ALA A 7 -0.58 44.63 -27.08
C ALA A 7 -1.74 44.09 -26.23
N PHE A 8 -2.44 43.09 -26.76
CA PHE A 8 -3.31 42.24 -25.97
C PHE A 8 -2.42 41.42 -25.02
N ASP A 9 -1.96 42.02 -23.93
CA ASP A 9 -1.14 41.39 -22.88
C ASP A 9 -1.98 40.53 -21.92
N GLY A 10 -3.05 39.90 -22.44
CA GLY A 10 -3.95 39.05 -21.69
C GLY A 10 -3.72 37.57 -22.02
N PRO A 11 -3.76 36.66 -21.04
CA PRO A 11 -3.80 35.24 -21.33
C PRO A 11 -4.96 34.95 -22.29
N PRO A 12 -4.77 34.13 -23.32
CA PRO A 12 -5.82 33.84 -24.28
C PRO A 12 -7.09 33.32 -23.58
N PRO A 13 -8.30 33.68 -24.04
CA PRO A 13 -9.55 33.40 -23.32
C PRO A 13 -9.85 31.91 -23.10
N PHE A 14 -9.13 31.02 -23.78
CA PHE A 14 -9.24 29.57 -23.62
C PHE A 14 -8.38 28.99 -22.49
N VAL A 15 -7.42 29.73 -21.92
CA VAL A 15 -6.55 29.20 -20.85
C VAL A 15 -7.29 28.79 -19.56
N PRO A 16 -8.35 29.47 -19.10
CA PRO A 16 -9.08 29.04 -17.90
C PRO A 16 -9.85 27.74 -18.15
N ILE A 17 -10.39 27.57 -19.37
CA ILE A 17 -11.13 26.38 -19.79
C ILE A 17 -10.17 25.18 -19.88
N LEU A 18 -9.00 25.38 -20.48
CA LEU A 18 -7.97 24.36 -20.59
C LEU A 18 -7.42 23.95 -19.21
N GLY A 19 -7.21 24.92 -18.31
CA GLY A 19 -6.81 24.67 -16.93
C GLY A 19 -7.85 23.89 -16.13
N GLY A 20 -9.13 24.27 -16.24
CA GLY A 20 -10.24 23.56 -15.59
C GLY A 20 -10.37 22.11 -16.09
N LEU A 21 -10.22 21.88 -17.39
CA LEU A 21 -10.26 20.54 -17.98
C LEU A 21 -9.11 19.66 -17.48
N MET A 22 -7.88 20.20 -17.44
CA MET A 22 -6.72 19.50 -16.91
C MET A 22 -6.91 19.14 -15.43
N PHE A 23 -7.38 20.09 -14.61
CA PHE A 23 -7.65 19.88 -13.19
C PHE A 23 -8.71 18.78 -12.96
N LEU A 24 -9.78 18.79 -13.76
CA LEU A 24 -10.81 17.76 -13.72
C LEU A 24 -10.25 16.38 -14.08
N LEU A 25 -9.44 16.28 -15.13
CA LEU A 25 -8.79 15.02 -15.52
C LEU A 25 -7.90 14.48 -14.41
N PHE A 26 -7.06 15.33 -13.81
CA PHE A 26 -6.21 14.94 -12.68
C PHE A 26 -7.02 14.46 -11.49
N THR A 27 -8.12 15.14 -11.18
CA THR A 27 -9.01 14.78 -10.08
C THR A 27 -9.63 13.39 -10.30
N ILE A 28 -10.15 13.13 -11.50
CA ILE A 28 -10.72 11.83 -11.87
C ILE A 28 -9.65 10.74 -11.80
N LEU A 29 -8.44 11.00 -12.31
CA LEU A 29 -7.35 10.04 -12.28
C LEU A 29 -6.92 9.72 -10.84
N PHE A 30 -6.83 10.74 -9.99
CA PHE A 30 -6.45 10.59 -8.59
C PHE A 30 -7.48 9.77 -7.81
N VAL A 31 -8.76 10.14 -7.92
CA VAL A 31 -9.88 9.40 -7.29
C VAL A 31 -9.96 7.98 -7.84
N GLY A 32 -9.83 7.81 -9.16
CA GLY A 32 -9.83 6.51 -9.81
C GLY A 32 -8.69 5.61 -9.31
N THR A 33 -7.49 6.18 -9.15
CA THR A 33 -6.32 5.46 -8.63
C THR A 33 -6.53 5.06 -7.17
N LEU A 34 -7.03 5.97 -6.33
CA LEU A 34 -7.37 5.64 -4.93
C LEU A 34 -8.40 4.52 -4.83
N LEU A 35 -9.49 4.59 -5.61
CA LEU A 35 -10.52 3.56 -5.63
C LEU A 35 -10.00 2.23 -6.17
N PHE A 36 -9.16 2.27 -7.22
CA PHE A 36 -8.53 1.08 -7.79
C PHE A 36 -7.59 0.40 -6.79
N LEU A 37 -6.80 1.19 -6.07
CA LEU A 37 -5.85 0.72 -5.07
C LEU A 37 -6.56 0.20 -3.81
N ALA A 38 -7.71 0.80 -3.46
CA ALA A 38 -8.59 0.35 -2.39
C ALA A 38 -9.25 -1.00 -2.75
N LYS A 39 -9.80 -1.11 -3.97
CA LYS A 39 -10.36 -2.37 -4.48
C LYS A 39 -9.33 -3.49 -4.59
N ARG A 40 -8.07 -3.17 -4.88
CA ARG A 40 -6.97 -4.15 -4.93
C ARG A 40 -6.42 -4.54 -3.55
N GLY A 41 -6.93 -3.96 -2.45
CA GLY A 41 -6.42 -4.22 -1.10
C GLY A 41 -5.00 -3.71 -0.86
N ARG A 42 -4.39 -2.97 -1.81
CA ARG A 42 -3.02 -2.44 -1.67
C ARG A 42 -2.95 -1.18 -0.82
N LEU A 43 -4.08 -0.51 -0.57
CA LEU A 43 -4.16 0.59 0.41
C LEU A 43 -4.33 0.11 1.86
N ALA A 44 -4.66 -1.16 2.08
CA ALA A 44 -4.96 -1.71 3.43
C ALA A 44 -3.88 -2.67 3.95
N GLY A 45 -2.80 -2.90 3.20
CA GLY A 45 -1.63 -3.57 3.74
C GLY A 45 -0.86 -2.58 4.63
N PRO A 46 -0.64 -2.86 5.92
CA PRO A 46 0.18 -1.98 6.75
C PRO A 46 1.53 -1.76 6.03
N PRO A 47 2.04 -0.52 5.99
CA PRO A 47 3.31 -0.22 5.35
C PRO A 47 4.35 -1.24 5.79
N SER A 48 5.10 -1.81 4.85
CA SER A 48 6.09 -2.87 5.10
C SER A 48 7.10 -2.50 6.19
N PHE A 49 7.26 -1.21 6.47
CA PHE A 49 8.07 -0.61 7.53
C PHE A 49 7.53 -0.82 8.96
N PHE A 50 6.26 -1.14 9.12
CA PHE A 50 5.59 -1.39 10.41
C PHE A 50 5.34 -2.89 10.64
N ARG A 51 6.11 -3.77 10.00
CA ARG A 51 6.10 -5.17 10.42
C ARG A 51 6.86 -5.27 11.74
N PRO A 52 6.22 -5.76 12.82
CA PRO A 52 6.95 -6.01 14.06
C PRO A 52 8.08 -6.99 13.76
N PRO A 53 9.27 -6.83 14.38
CA PRO A 53 10.43 -7.71 14.15
C PRO A 53 10.10 -9.18 14.42
N GLU A 54 9.11 -9.44 15.27
CA GLU A 54 8.54 -10.76 15.55
C GLU A 54 7.99 -11.45 14.29
N PHE A 55 7.43 -10.70 13.33
CA PHE A 55 6.89 -11.27 12.10
C PHE A 55 8.01 -11.86 11.23
N GLU A 56 9.14 -11.16 11.15
CA GLU A 56 10.32 -11.63 10.41
C GLU A 56 10.92 -12.86 11.09
N ALA A 57 11.05 -12.84 12.42
CA ALA A 57 11.51 -13.99 13.20
C ALA A 57 10.65 -15.25 12.96
N ARG A 58 9.31 -15.11 12.98
CA ARG A 58 8.38 -16.21 12.67
C ARG A 58 8.57 -16.75 11.24
N THR A 59 8.79 -15.86 10.28
CA THR A 59 9.00 -16.25 8.87
C THR A 59 10.28 -17.04 8.68
N ILE A 60 11.39 -16.60 9.31
CA ILE A 60 12.67 -17.31 9.27
C ILE A 60 12.54 -18.68 9.94
N LEU A 61 11.88 -18.74 11.10
CA LEU A 61 11.67 -19.98 11.83
C LEU A 61 10.82 -20.99 11.03
N ALA A 62 9.73 -20.53 10.42
CA ALA A 62 8.88 -21.34 9.55
C ALA A 62 9.64 -21.89 8.34
N ASN A 63 10.45 -21.05 7.68
CA ASN A 63 11.23 -21.45 6.52
C ASN A 63 12.27 -22.52 6.87
N ARG A 64 12.97 -22.38 8.00
CA ARG A 64 13.93 -23.39 8.46
C ARG A 64 13.28 -24.72 8.78
N TYR A 65 12.12 -24.69 9.45
CA TYR A 65 11.37 -25.92 9.72
C TYR A 65 10.89 -26.59 8.42
N ALA A 66 10.36 -25.81 7.48
CA ALA A 66 9.93 -26.32 6.17
C ALA A 66 11.10 -26.85 5.33
N GLY A 67 12.30 -26.25 5.47
CA GLY A 67 13.54 -26.71 4.86
C GLY A 67 14.14 -27.95 5.52
N GLY A 68 13.66 -28.35 6.71
CA GLY A 68 14.24 -29.44 7.49
C GLY A 68 15.53 -29.07 8.22
N ASP A 69 15.86 -27.78 8.31
CA ASP A 69 17.07 -27.28 8.99
C ASP A 69 16.97 -27.36 10.52
N ILE A 70 15.74 -27.46 11.06
CA ILE A 70 15.46 -27.56 12.50
C ILE A 70 14.43 -28.66 12.76
N SER A 71 14.51 -29.28 13.94
CA SER A 71 13.56 -30.32 14.36
C SER A 71 12.23 -29.72 14.83
N THR A 72 11.20 -30.55 14.94
CA THR A 72 9.88 -30.16 15.44
C THR A 72 9.94 -29.62 16.87
N ASP A 73 10.68 -30.29 17.76
CA ASP A 73 10.81 -29.85 19.16
C ASP A 73 11.48 -28.48 19.25
N GLU A 74 12.54 -28.29 18.46
CA GLU A 74 13.29 -27.03 18.38
C GLU A 74 12.43 -25.88 17.82
N PHE A 75 11.60 -26.17 16.82
CA PHE A 75 10.64 -25.24 16.26
C PHE A 75 9.58 -24.82 17.30
N LEU A 76 9.03 -25.78 18.06
CA LEU A 76 8.01 -25.52 19.07
C LEU A 76 8.54 -24.68 20.24
N GLU A 77 9.77 -24.95 20.70
CA GLU A 77 10.42 -24.17 21.77
C GLU A 77 10.64 -22.70 21.35
N ARG A 78 11.12 -22.50 20.12
CA ARG A 78 11.33 -21.14 19.58
C ARG A 78 10.02 -20.42 19.27
N ALA A 79 9.00 -21.15 18.79
CA ALA A 79 7.68 -20.60 18.58
C ALA A 79 7.05 -20.13 19.91
N ALA A 80 7.17 -20.93 20.97
CA ALA A 80 6.72 -20.57 22.31
C ALA A 80 7.45 -19.33 22.87
N THR A 81 8.77 -19.24 22.65
CA THR A 81 9.57 -18.05 23.03
C THR A 81 9.07 -16.77 22.35
N LEU A 82 8.56 -16.90 21.12
CA LEU A 82 7.97 -15.81 20.34
C LEU A 82 6.47 -15.59 20.62
N ASN A 83 5.89 -16.26 21.63
CA ASN A 83 4.44 -16.30 21.90
C ASN A 83 3.62 -16.63 20.64
N TRP A 84 4.19 -17.42 19.73
CA TRP A 84 3.61 -17.73 18.44
C TRP A 84 3.10 -19.17 18.45
N THR A 85 1.83 -19.37 18.09
CA THR A 85 1.24 -20.70 17.96
C THR A 85 0.94 -20.99 16.47
N PRO A 86 1.73 -21.87 15.83
CA PRO A 86 1.52 -22.26 14.44
C PRO A 86 0.08 -22.77 14.23
N GLY A 87 -0.61 -22.24 13.21
CA GLY A 87 -2.00 -22.62 12.88
C GLY A 87 -3.10 -21.80 13.58
N VAL A 88 -2.83 -21.14 14.72
CA VAL A 88 -3.77 -20.21 15.38
C VAL A 88 -3.56 -18.79 14.90
N ASP A 89 -2.31 -18.40 14.70
CA ASP A 89 -1.90 -17.06 14.30
C ASP A 89 -1.86 -16.86 12.78
N ASP A 90 -2.54 -17.71 11.99
CA ASP A 90 -2.64 -17.53 10.54
C ASP A 90 -3.56 -16.32 10.24
N PRO A 91 -3.03 -15.24 9.62
CA PRO A 91 -3.82 -14.07 9.28
C PRO A 91 -5.02 -14.40 8.38
N ARG A 92 -4.90 -15.44 7.55
CA ARG A 92 -5.95 -15.88 6.63
C ARG A 92 -7.13 -16.54 7.35
N LEU A 93 -6.86 -17.18 8.50
CA LEU A 93 -7.90 -17.80 9.34
C LEU A 93 -8.56 -16.76 10.26
N GLN A 94 -7.81 -15.76 10.73
CA GLN A 94 -8.37 -14.69 11.57
C GLN A 94 -9.35 -13.78 10.82
N ASP A 95 -9.09 -13.47 9.55
CA ASP A 95 -9.97 -12.63 8.72
C ASP A 95 -11.34 -13.30 8.47
N ARG A 96 -11.36 -14.64 8.41
CA ARG A 96 -12.58 -15.43 8.20
C ARG A 96 -13.51 -15.44 9.42
N LYS A 97 -12.97 -15.28 10.63
CA LYS A 97 -13.74 -15.29 11.89
C LYS A 97 -14.40 -13.93 12.20
N LYS A 98 -13.97 -12.86 11.53
CA LYS A 98 -14.46 -11.49 11.70
C LYS A 98 -15.61 -11.12 10.75
N ARG A 99 -16.03 -12.04 9.89
CA ARG A 99 -17.10 -11.88 8.89
C ARG A 99 -18.32 -12.67 9.29
#